data_AF-A0A432QUG3-F1
#
_entry.id   AF-A0A432QUG3-F1
#
_cell.length_a   1.000
_cell.length_b   1.000
_cell.length_c   1.000
_cell.angle_alpha   90.00
_cell.angle_beta   90.00
_cell.angle_gamma   90.00
#
_symmetry.space_group_name_H-M   'P 1'
#
loop_
_entity.id
_entity.type
_entity.pdbx_description
1 polymer ?
#
loop_
_entity_poly.entity_id
_entity_poly.type
_entity_poly.pdbx_seq_one_letter_code
_entity_poly.pdbx_strand_id
1 'polypeptide(L)'
;MFGFFKKGNQKNQNQQNFCTETDLAQGVGVKVPSFHESVNYMYQKVREAQLSNVADRFEAMEKVRCKFCKEGVSCQLCSMGPCRITPQTPRGVCGIDAHGIVMRNLLIKANMGLSAYTYHCR
;
A
#
# COMPACT_ATOMS: atom_id res chain seq x y z
N MET A 1 27.81 -42.15 34.67
CA MET A 1 28.19 -41.21 33.60
C MET A 1 27.26 -41.43 32.40
N PHE A 2 26.00 -41.01 32.51
CA PHE A 2 24.97 -41.01 31.47
C PHE A 2 24.04 -39.86 31.90
N GLY A 3 23.88 -38.75 31.21
CA GLY A 3 23.75 -38.54 29.78
C GLY A 3 22.58 -37.58 29.62
N PHE A 4 22.84 -36.29 29.89
CA PHE A 4 21.93 -35.16 29.73
C PHE A 4 21.39 -35.15 28.28
N PHE A 5 20.11 -35.45 28.04
CA PHE A 5 19.50 -35.21 26.73
C PHE A 5 18.12 -34.56 26.84
N LYS A 6 18.19 -33.23 26.75
CA LYS A 6 17.22 -32.20 26.36
C LYS A 6 15.74 -32.61 26.22
N LYS A 7 14.92 -31.90 27.01
CA LYS A 7 13.50 -31.59 26.74
C LYS A 7 13.29 -31.27 25.26
N GLY A 8 12.57 -32.16 24.56
CA GLY A 8 11.98 -31.88 23.26
C GLY A 8 10.93 -30.78 23.43
N ASN A 9 11.23 -29.63 22.85
CA ASN A 9 10.44 -28.41 22.84
C ASN A 9 9.16 -28.64 22.01
N GLN A 10 8.06 -29.01 22.67
CA GLN A 10 6.72 -28.92 22.07
C GLN A 10 6.38 -27.43 21.93
N LYS A 11 6.67 -26.84 20.77
CA LYS A 11 6.16 -25.51 20.42
C LYS A 11 5.62 -25.50 18.99
N ASN A 12 4.30 -25.30 18.94
CA ASN A 12 3.50 -24.67 17.87
C ASN A 12 3.36 -25.43 16.53
N GLN A 13 2.63 -26.54 16.59
CA GLN A 13 1.75 -26.96 15.49
C GLN A 13 0.43 -26.18 15.60
N ASN A 14 0.42 -24.92 15.15
CA ASN A 14 -0.76 -24.13 14.72
C ASN A 14 -0.45 -22.62 14.71
N GLN A 15 0.52 -22.22 13.88
CA GLN A 15 0.59 -20.84 13.40
C GLN A 15 0.62 -20.89 11.87
N GLN A 16 -0.46 -21.44 11.30
CA GLN A 16 -0.76 -21.22 9.89
C GLN A 16 -1.59 -19.93 9.83
N ASN A 17 -1.06 -18.91 9.13
CA ASN A 17 -1.75 -17.69 8.69
C ASN A 17 -1.72 -16.47 9.61
N PHE A 18 -0.62 -16.21 10.31
CA PHE A 18 -0.32 -14.83 10.72
C PHE A 18 0.85 -14.34 9.89
N CYS A 19 0.58 -13.46 8.92
CA CYS A 19 1.62 -12.81 8.12
C CYS A 19 2.52 -12.04 9.08
N THR A 20 3.67 -12.63 9.44
CA THR A 20 4.72 -11.95 10.16
C THR A 20 5.58 -11.19 9.16
N GLU A 21 6.24 -10.12 9.59
CA GLU A 21 7.09 -9.26 8.75
C GLU A 21 8.15 -10.03 7.93
N THR A 22 8.44 -11.27 8.30
CA THR A 22 9.32 -12.21 7.62
C THR A 22 8.81 -12.76 6.28
N ASP A 23 7.54 -12.56 5.92
CA ASP A 23 7.00 -12.94 4.59
C ASP A 23 7.27 -11.90 3.49
N LEU A 24 7.80 -10.72 3.87
CA LEU A 24 8.33 -9.72 2.96
C LEU A 24 9.77 -10.10 2.59
N ALA A 25 9.92 -11.01 1.63
CA ALA A 25 11.23 -11.29 1.05
C ALA A 25 11.84 -9.97 0.54
N GLN A 26 13.03 -9.64 1.02
CA GLN A 26 13.82 -8.53 0.50
C GLN A 26 14.28 -8.89 -0.91
N GLY A 27 13.49 -8.52 -1.91
CA GLY A 27 13.80 -8.72 -3.33
C GLY A 27 12.80 -9.63 -4.04
N VAL A 28 11.94 -9.00 -4.84
CA VAL A 28 11.08 -9.56 -5.91
C VAL A 28 10.03 -10.58 -5.45
N GLY A 29 8.85 -10.08 -5.13
CA GLY A 29 7.60 -10.83 -5.11
C GLY A 29 7.07 -11.14 -3.71
N VAL A 30 5.86 -10.68 -3.42
CA VAL A 30 5.07 -11.15 -2.26
C VAL A 30 4.88 -12.67 -2.36
N LYS A 31 5.38 -13.42 -1.37
CA LYS A 31 5.31 -14.90 -1.35
C LYS A 31 3.86 -15.41 -1.26
N VAL A 32 3.00 -14.69 -0.54
CA VAL A 32 1.58 -15.00 -0.34
C VAL A 32 0.79 -13.68 -0.32
N PRO A 33 0.04 -13.32 -1.40
CA PRO A 33 -0.60 -12.01 -1.50
C PRO A 33 -1.83 -11.84 -0.60
N SER A 34 -2.43 -12.92 -0.11
CA SER A 34 -3.65 -12.86 0.69
C SER A 34 -3.73 -13.98 1.72
N PHE A 35 -4.55 -13.78 2.75
CA PHE A 35 -4.88 -14.85 3.70
C PHE A 35 -5.77 -15.95 3.10
N HIS A 36 -6.45 -15.67 2.00
CA HIS A 36 -7.38 -16.61 1.38
C HIS A 36 -6.66 -17.55 0.42
N GLU A 37 -6.79 -18.85 0.65
CA GLU A 37 -6.17 -19.88 -0.19
C GLU A 37 -6.63 -19.80 -1.64
N SER A 38 -7.92 -19.51 -1.88
CA SER A 38 -8.49 -19.36 -3.23
C SER A 38 -7.81 -18.26 -4.04
N VAL A 39 -7.48 -17.13 -3.42
CA VAL A 39 -6.80 -16.01 -4.07
C VAL A 39 -5.33 -16.36 -4.35
N ASN A 40 -4.67 -17.08 -3.43
CA ASN A 40 -3.29 -17.51 -3.63
C ASN A 40 -3.16 -18.56 -4.74
N TYR A 41 -4.13 -19.48 -4.84
CA TYR A 41 -4.22 -20.42 -5.96
C TYR A 41 -4.34 -19.68 -7.30
N MET A 42 -5.23 -18.69 -7.39
CA MET A 42 -5.39 -17.90 -8.61
C MET A 42 -4.16 -17.06 -8.93
N TYR A 43 -3.46 -16.54 -7.92
CA TYR A 43 -2.22 -15.81 -8.12
C TYR A 43 -1.14 -16.66 -8.79
N GLN A 44 -1.02 -17.94 -8.41
CA GLN A 44 -0.11 -18.89 -9.07
C GLN A 44 -0.48 -19.09 -10.54
N LYS A 45 -1.77 -19.28 -10.86
CA LYS A 45 -2.26 -19.43 -12.24
C LYS A 45 -2.02 -18.20 -13.11
N VAL A 46 -2.21 -17.01 -12.56
CA VAL A 46 -1.94 -15.75 -13.26
C VAL A 46 -0.44 -15.60 -13.55
N ARG A 47 0.43 -16.01 -12.61
CA ARG A 47 1.89 -16.03 -12.81
C ARG A 47 2.34 -17.05 -13.85
N GLU A 48 1.78 -18.25 -13.83
CA GLU A 48 2.03 -19.30 -14.84
C GLU A 48 1.66 -18.80 -16.24
N ALA A 49 0.56 -18.05 -16.36
CA ALA A 49 0.12 -17.42 -17.60
C ALA A 49 0.93 -16.16 -18.00
N GLN A 50 1.97 -15.79 -17.24
CA GLN A 50 2.79 -14.59 -17.46
C GLN A 50 1.99 -13.28 -17.51
N LEU A 51 0.89 -13.22 -16.76
CA LEU A 51 0.02 -12.05 -16.69
C LEU A 51 0.32 -11.21 -15.46
N SER A 52 0.10 -9.89 -15.57
CA SER A 52 0.24 -8.97 -14.42
C SER A 52 -1.04 -8.92 -13.58
N ASN A 53 -0.90 -8.90 -12.26
CA ASN A 53 -2.01 -8.69 -11.33
C ASN A 53 -1.81 -7.45 -10.46
N VAL A 54 -2.79 -7.20 -9.58
CA VAL A 54 -2.79 -6.04 -8.67
C VAL A 54 -1.62 -6.06 -7.69
N ALA A 55 -1.28 -7.22 -7.11
CA ALA A 55 -0.20 -7.33 -6.13
C ALA A 55 1.16 -7.03 -6.77
N ASP A 56 1.43 -7.58 -7.95
CA ASP A 56 2.67 -7.34 -8.69
C ASP A 56 2.81 -5.87 -9.09
N ARG A 57 1.72 -5.24 -9.57
CA ARG A 57 1.71 -3.81 -9.91
C ARG A 57 1.87 -2.92 -8.67
N PHE A 58 1.30 -3.32 -7.53
CA PHE A 58 1.47 -2.60 -6.28
C PHE A 58 2.93 -2.60 -5.83
N GLU A 59 3.58 -3.77 -5.84
CA GLU A 59 4.99 -3.92 -5.44
C GLU A 59 5.93 -3.15 -6.36
N ALA A 60 5.71 -3.21 -7.68
CA ALA A 60 6.45 -2.44 -8.66
C ALA A 60 6.35 -0.92 -8.39
N MET A 61 5.17 -0.46 -7.96
CA MET A 61 4.92 0.95 -7.67
C MET A 61 5.45 1.39 -6.30
N GLU A 62 5.47 0.53 -5.27
CA GLU A 62 5.83 0.92 -3.89
C GLU A 62 7.22 1.57 -3.84
N LYS A 63 8.18 1.06 -4.61
CA LYS A 63 9.56 1.58 -4.68
C LYS A 63 9.68 2.96 -5.32
N VAL A 64 8.73 3.34 -6.19
CA VAL A 64 8.77 4.57 -6.99
C VAL A 64 7.74 5.61 -6.58
N ARG A 65 6.89 5.33 -5.58
CA ARG A 65 5.85 6.27 -5.12
C ARG A 65 6.47 7.59 -4.64
N CYS A 66 5.93 8.69 -5.16
CA CYS A 66 6.33 10.03 -4.79
C CYS A 66 6.06 10.31 -3.30
N LYS A 67 7.10 10.70 -2.55
CA LYS A 67 7.02 11.05 -1.13
C LYS A 67 5.99 12.16 -0.85
N PHE A 68 6.02 13.25 -1.61
CA PHE A 68 5.08 14.36 -1.44
C PHE A 68 3.62 13.97 -1.64
N CYS A 69 3.35 13.05 -2.58
CA CYS A 69 2.00 12.54 -2.81
C CYS A 69 1.56 11.59 -1.70
N LYS A 70 2.48 10.79 -1.13
CA LYS A 70 2.22 9.92 0.02
C LYS A 70 1.88 10.73 1.27
N GLU A 71 2.56 11.86 1.48
CA GLU A 71 2.31 12.81 2.58
C GLU A 71 1.11 13.73 2.32
N GLY A 72 0.64 13.83 1.07
CA GLY A 72 -0.52 14.66 0.69
C GLY A 72 -0.21 16.15 0.52
N VAL A 73 1.06 16.54 0.51
CA VAL A 73 1.55 17.94 0.43
C VAL A 73 1.83 18.42 -1.01
N SER A 74 1.39 17.65 -2.01
CA SER A 74 1.44 18.00 -3.43
C SER A 74 0.05 18.42 -3.91
N CYS A 75 -0.06 19.51 -4.66
CA CYS A 75 -1.32 20.02 -5.22
C CYS A 75 -1.25 20.12 -6.75
N GLN A 76 -2.26 19.59 -7.44
CA GLN A 76 -2.38 19.55 -8.91
C GLN A 76 -3.74 20.08 -9.42
N LEU A 77 -4.41 20.93 -8.63
CA LEU A 77 -5.79 21.36 -8.91
C LEU A 77 -5.92 22.48 -9.94
N CYS A 78 -4.81 23.08 -10.37
CA CYS A 78 -4.81 24.15 -11.37
C CYS A 78 -3.60 24.01 -12.29
N SER A 79 -3.63 24.71 -13.42
CA SER A 79 -2.58 24.67 -14.44
C SER A 79 -1.25 25.31 -14.00
N MET A 80 -1.21 26.01 -12.86
CA MET A 80 0.02 26.56 -12.27
C MET A 80 0.78 25.54 -11.40
N GLY A 81 0.19 24.37 -11.16
CA GLY A 81 0.84 23.28 -10.43
C GLY A 81 1.81 22.48 -11.31
N PRO A 82 2.48 21.44 -10.76
CA PRO A 82 2.31 20.87 -9.42
C PRO A 82 3.03 21.69 -8.33
N CYS A 83 2.28 22.17 -7.33
CA CYS A 83 2.89 22.78 -6.14
C CYS A 83 3.34 21.67 -5.18
N ARG A 84 4.58 21.72 -4.68
CA ARG A 84 5.11 20.81 -3.66
C ARG A 84 5.53 21.63 -2.46
N ILE A 85 4.98 21.34 -1.28
CA ILE A 85 5.30 22.10 -0.07
C ILE A 85 6.49 21.46 0.63
N THR A 86 7.49 22.30 0.91
CA THR A 86 8.66 21.97 1.72
C THR A 86 8.89 23.08 2.75
N PRO A 87 9.76 22.90 3.76
CA PRO A 87 10.12 23.98 4.67
C PRO A 87 10.70 25.22 3.96
N GLN A 88 11.34 25.03 2.80
CA GLN A 88 11.87 26.12 1.96
C GLN A 88 10.78 26.81 1.14
N THR A 89 9.71 26.08 0.79
CA THR A 89 8.60 26.57 -0.03
C THR A 89 7.29 26.29 0.71
N PRO A 90 6.95 27.08 1.75
CA PRO A 90 5.86 26.75 2.67
C PRO A 90 4.46 26.94 2.08
N ARG A 91 4.36 27.53 0.88
CA ARG A 91 3.10 27.86 0.21
C ARG A 91 3.14 27.50 -1.26
N GLY A 92 1.97 27.17 -1.82
CA GLY A 92 1.78 27.00 -3.25
C GLY A 92 1.74 28.33 -4.00
N VAL A 93 1.69 28.28 -5.33
CA VAL A 93 1.64 29.48 -6.20
C VAL A 93 0.46 30.39 -5.87
N CYS A 94 -0.68 29.82 -5.47
CA CYS A 94 -1.87 30.58 -5.05
C CYS A 94 -1.86 31.01 -3.58
N GLY A 95 -0.77 30.76 -2.83
CA GLY A 95 -0.62 31.15 -1.43
C GLY A 95 -1.14 30.17 -0.38
N ILE A 96 -1.73 29.03 -0.78
CA ILE A 96 -2.20 28.02 0.18
C ILE A 96 -1.04 27.27 0.84
N ASP A 97 -1.19 26.96 2.12
CA ASP A 97 -0.23 26.23 2.95
C ASP A 97 -0.41 24.70 2.85
N ALA A 98 0.48 23.94 3.51
CA ALA A 98 0.41 22.48 3.54
C ALA A 98 -0.92 21.95 4.08
N HIS A 99 -1.44 22.53 5.17
CA HIS A 99 -2.67 22.07 5.81
C HIS A 99 -3.86 22.24 4.87
N GLY A 100 -3.98 23.40 4.22
CA GLY A 100 -5.00 23.65 3.23
C GLY A 100 -4.92 22.71 2.03
N ILE A 101 -3.71 22.36 1.57
CA ILE A 101 -3.52 21.38 0.47
C ILE A 101 -4.00 19.98 0.88
N VAL A 102 -3.60 19.50 2.05
CA VAL A 102 -4.02 18.17 2.56
C VAL A 102 -5.54 18.10 2.69
N MET A 103 -6.18 19.14 3.24
CA MET A 103 -7.63 19.22 3.36
C MET A 103 -8.33 19.18 2.00
N ARG A 104 -7.86 19.95 1.01
CA ARG A 104 -8.42 19.93 -0.35
C ARG A 104 -8.29 18.56 -1.02
N ASN A 105 -7.11 17.94 -0.89
CA ASN A 105 -6.84 16.63 -1.44
C ASN A 105 -7.76 15.55 -0.83
N LEU A 106 -8.00 15.61 0.49
CA LEU A 106 -8.93 14.71 1.16
C LEU A 106 -10.38 14.95 0.73
N LEU A 107 -10.81 16.21 0.65
CA LEU A 107 -12.17 16.58 0.24
C LEU A 107 -12.50 16.08 -1.17
N ILE A 108 -11.56 16.20 -2.12
CA ILE A 108 -11.78 15.72 -3.50
C ILE A 108 -11.92 14.20 -3.52
N LYS A 109 -11.10 13.45 -2.76
CA LYS A 109 -11.25 11.99 -2.64
C LYS A 109 -12.61 11.60 -2.05
N ALA A 110 -13.06 12.31 -1.01
CA ALA A 110 -14.38 12.10 -0.42
C ALA A 110 -15.51 12.39 -1.43
N ASN A 111 -15.38 13.47 -2.21
CA ASN A 111 -16.37 13.85 -3.20
C ASN A 111 -16.49 12.83 -4.34
N MET A 112 -15.38 12.20 -4.77
CA MET A 112 -15.41 11.11 -5.77
C MET A 112 -16.24 9.92 -5.26
N GLY A 113 -16.06 9.54 -3.99
CA GLY A 113 -16.84 8.46 -3.37
C GLY A 113 -18.31 8.83 -3.20
N LEU A 114 -18.59 10.03 -2.70
CA LEU A 114 -19.96 10.53 -2.56
C LEU A 114 -20.70 10.54 -3.89
N SER A 115 -20.05 11.04 -4.96
CA SER A 115 -20.63 11.10 -6.31
C SER A 115 -20.98 9.71 -6.85
N ALA A 116 -20.16 8.68 -6.55
CA ALA A 116 -20.46 7.31 -6.96
C ALA A 116 -21.69 6.75 -6.22
N TYR A 117 -21.81 7.00 -4.92
CA TYR A 117 -22.96 6.57 -4.13
C TYR A 117 -24.25 7.31 -4.51
N THR A 118 -24.19 8.63 -4.69
CA THR A 118 -25.36 9.41 -5.10
C THR A 118 -25.86 8.98 -6.48
N TYR A 119 -24.95 8.69 -7.43
CA TYR A 119 -25.32 8.14 -8.73
C TYR A 119 -25.92 6.74 -8.61
N HIS A 120 -25.36 5.86 -7.76
CA HIS A 120 -25.91 4.52 -7.55
C HIS A 120 -27.34 4.55 -6.96
N CYS A 121 -27.65 5.52 -6.10
CA CYS A 121 -28.98 5.66 -5.51
C CYS A 121 -30.00 6.40 -6.40
N ARG A 122 -29.57 7.03 -7.49
CA ARG A 122 -30.42 7.89 -8.34
C ARG A 122 -30.98 7.13 -9.53
#